data_AF-A0A7G2RQ86-F1
#
_entry.id   AF-A0A7G2RQ86-F1
#
_cell.length_a   1.000
_cell.length_b   1.000
_cell.length_c   1.000
_cell.angle_alpha   90.00
_cell.angle_beta   90.00
_cell.angle_gamma   90.00
#
_symmetry.space_group_name_H-M   'P 1'
#
loop_
_entity.id
_entity.type
_entity.pdbx_description
1 polymer ?
#
loop_
_entity_poly.entity_id
_entity_poly.type
_entity_poly.pdbx_seq_one_letter_code
_entity_poly.pdbx_strand_id
1 'polypeptide(L)'
;MNQESVKEATAAMATQVVGGLSSILGALGGTRPGDILVNASKQITNPFREQFFERVDFRTFNFRHTFMPKSAEEAQKVRDIIKMFKFHMHPELVGGLGLMFLYPSEFEIKYMYRGEENTYFNKISTCVLEDMNVEYGGDIFASFEDGQPVEVNMSLRFKELEVLTKERIAEGF
;
A
#
# COMPACT_ATOMS: atom_id res chain seq x y z
N MET A 1 25.09 45.84 -76.98
CA MET A 1 23.62 45.79 -77.01
C MET A 1 23.12 45.67 -75.57
N ASN A 2 22.89 46.86 -75.01
CA ASN A 2 22.13 47.34 -73.85
C ASN A 2 21.74 46.43 -72.67
N GLN A 3 21.95 47.05 -71.50
CA GLN A 3 21.79 46.64 -70.10
C GLN A 3 20.37 46.89 -69.52
N GLU A 4 19.32 46.91 -70.33
CA GLU A 4 17.98 47.37 -69.86
C GLU A 4 16.87 46.31 -69.81
N SER A 5 17.00 45.13 -70.42
CA SER A 5 15.93 44.11 -70.37
C SER A 5 16.01 43.14 -69.18
N VAL A 6 17.09 43.17 -68.40
CA VAL A 6 17.33 42.22 -67.28
C VAL A 6 16.80 42.76 -65.94
N LYS A 7 16.59 44.09 -65.82
CA LYS A 7 16.17 44.76 -64.58
C LYS A 7 14.65 44.82 -64.36
N GLU A 8 13.82 44.63 -65.38
CA GLU A 8 12.36 44.57 -65.21
C GLU A 8 11.84 43.17 -64.85
N ALA A 9 12.56 42.10 -65.22
CA ALA A 9 12.18 40.72 -64.89
C ALA A 9 12.47 40.34 -63.42
N THR A 10 13.37 41.06 -62.74
CA THR A 10 13.73 40.82 -61.33
C THR A 10 12.90 41.61 -60.33
N ALA A 11 12.13 42.61 -60.79
CA ALA A 11 11.24 43.42 -59.94
C ALA A 11 9.82 42.83 -59.78
N ALA A 12 9.42 41.87 -60.61
CA ALA A 12 8.08 41.30 -60.60
C ALA A 12 7.87 40.10 -59.63
N MET A 13 8.92 39.64 -58.93
CA MET A 13 8.80 38.58 -57.90
C MET A 13 8.86 39.12 -56.46
N ALA A 14 8.74 40.44 -56.28
CA ALA A 14 8.72 41.08 -54.97
C ALA A 14 7.31 41.44 -54.47
N THR A 15 6.23 41.05 -55.15
CA THR A 15 4.87 41.31 -54.67
C THR A 15 3.92 40.26 -55.20
N GLN A 16 3.79 39.13 -54.50
CA GLN A 16 2.51 38.42 -54.23
C GLN A 16 2.78 37.27 -53.26
N VAL A 17 2.56 37.56 -51.98
CA VAL A 17 2.22 36.56 -50.97
C VAL A 17 0.96 35.84 -51.44
N VAL A 18 1.00 34.51 -51.68
CA VAL A 18 -0.14 33.62 -51.40
C VAL A 18 0.34 32.19 -51.15
N GLY A 19 0.27 31.78 -49.87
CA GLY A 19 -0.16 30.43 -49.49
C GLY A 19 0.84 29.28 -49.62
N GLY A 20 1.64 29.02 -48.58
CA GLY A 20 2.18 27.67 -48.40
C GLY A 20 3.39 27.49 -47.48
N LEU A 21 4.12 28.56 -47.14
CA LEU A 21 5.43 28.40 -46.47
C LEU A 21 5.66 29.28 -45.23
N SER A 22 4.62 29.94 -44.70
CA SER A 22 4.73 30.80 -43.50
C SER A 22 3.94 30.31 -42.28
N SER A 23 3.21 29.19 -42.36
CA SER A 23 2.48 28.61 -41.20
C SER A 23 3.26 27.52 -40.45
N ILE A 24 4.39 27.05 -40.98
CA ILE A 24 5.20 26.02 -40.29
C ILE A 24 6.32 26.64 -39.44
N LEU A 25 6.75 27.86 -39.74
CA LEU A 25 7.82 28.55 -39.00
C LEU A 25 7.32 29.39 -37.80
N GLY A 26 6.00 29.55 -37.64
CA GLY A 26 5.38 30.25 -36.51
C GLY A 26 4.72 29.34 -35.47
N ALA A 27 4.60 28.03 -35.73
CA ALA A 27 4.02 27.06 -34.81
C ALA A 27 5.08 26.26 -34.01
N LEU A 28 6.36 26.38 -34.38
CA LEU A 28 7.49 25.72 -33.73
C LEU A 28 8.60 26.76 -33.43
N GLY A 29 8.31 27.71 -32.55
CA GLY A 29 9.23 28.80 -32.22
C GLY A 29 9.68 28.74 -30.76
N GLY A 30 10.72 27.97 -30.45
CA GLY A 30 11.35 27.99 -29.12
C GLY A 30 12.25 26.81 -28.74
N THR A 31 12.50 25.84 -29.63
CA THR A 31 13.23 24.62 -29.25
C THR A 31 14.57 24.49 -29.96
N ARG A 32 15.59 24.29 -29.12
CA ARG A 32 17.01 24.17 -29.45
C ARG A 32 17.20 23.08 -30.52
N PRO A 33 18.15 23.21 -31.47
CA PRO A 33 18.43 22.18 -32.47
C PRO A 33 18.76 20.78 -31.90
N GLY A 34 19.04 20.68 -30.60
CA GLY A 34 19.25 19.42 -29.89
C GLY A 34 17.98 18.69 -29.41
N ASP A 35 16.84 19.37 -29.26
CA ASP A 35 15.62 18.77 -28.68
C ASP A 35 14.73 18.08 -29.74
N ILE A 36 14.85 18.46 -31.01
CA ILE A 36 14.06 17.87 -32.10
C ILE A 36 14.63 16.49 -32.50
N LEU A 37 15.94 16.30 -32.33
CA LEU A 37 16.62 15.05 -32.69
C LEU A 37 16.31 13.89 -31.71
N VAL A 38 16.08 14.20 -30.44
CA VAL A 38 15.74 13.19 -29.41
C VAL A 38 14.30 12.70 -29.56
N ASN A 39 13.38 13.54 -30.04
CA ASN A 39 11.99 13.12 -30.33
C ASN A 39 11.86 12.32 -31.63
N ALA A 40 12.78 12.48 -32.60
CA ALA A 40 12.77 11.72 -33.84
C ALA A 40 13.36 10.31 -33.69
N SER A 41 14.28 10.09 -32.74
CA SER A 41 14.94 8.78 -32.60
C SER A 41 14.08 7.74 -31.87
N LYS A 42 13.00 8.12 -31.17
CA LYS A 42 12.18 7.21 -30.31
C LYS A 42 13.01 6.30 -29.40
N GLN A 43 14.28 6.62 -29.16
CA GLN A 43 15.20 5.81 -28.40
C GLN A 43 15.44 6.52 -27.09
N ILE A 44 14.64 6.12 -26.10
CA ILE A 44 14.88 6.43 -24.71
C ILE A 44 15.93 5.44 -24.24
N THR A 45 17.14 5.91 -23.91
CA THR A 45 18.17 5.07 -23.30
C THR A 45 17.61 4.49 -22.01
N ASN A 46 17.62 3.16 -21.90
CA ASN A 46 17.18 2.45 -20.70
C ASN A 46 18.04 2.89 -19.50
N PRO A 47 17.50 3.65 -18.54
CA PRO A 47 18.23 3.90 -17.31
C PRO A 47 18.19 2.59 -16.53
N PHE A 48 19.27 1.80 -16.60
CA PHE A 48 19.42 0.58 -15.82
C PHE A 48 19.24 0.91 -14.34
N ARG A 49 18.01 0.75 -13.83
CA ARG A 49 17.67 0.88 -12.42
C ARG A 49 18.01 -0.44 -11.76
N GLU A 50 19.24 -0.55 -11.29
CA GLU A 50 19.62 -1.64 -10.40
C GLU A 50 19.10 -1.30 -9.01
N GLN A 51 18.08 -2.05 -8.57
CA GLN A 51 17.56 -1.98 -7.21
C GLN A 51 18.21 -3.11 -6.41
N PHE A 52 19.05 -2.75 -5.43
CA PHE A 52 19.63 -3.73 -4.52
C PHE A 52 18.52 -4.31 -3.63
N PHE A 53 18.41 -5.63 -3.65
CA PHE A 53 17.53 -6.36 -2.75
C PHE A 53 18.31 -6.68 -1.48
N GLU A 54 18.04 -5.95 -0.40
CA GLU A 54 18.78 -6.13 0.86
C GLU A 54 18.19 -7.27 1.71
N ARG A 55 16.90 -7.21 2.03
CA ARG A 55 16.20 -8.19 2.88
C ARG A 55 14.71 -8.27 2.53
N VAL A 56 14.11 -9.43 2.78
CA VAL A 56 12.64 -9.59 2.79
C VAL A 56 12.19 -9.29 4.22
N ASP A 57 11.24 -8.36 4.40
CA ASP A 57 10.61 -8.12 5.70
C ASP A 57 9.50 -9.14 5.99
N PHE A 58 9.26 -9.40 7.27
CA PHE A 58 8.11 -10.20 7.72
C PHE A 58 6.80 -9.49 7.40
N ARG A 59 5.77 -10.23 6.98
CA ARG A 59 4.45 -9.63 6.75
C ARG A 59 3.80 -9.27 8.07
N THR A 60 3.05 -8.18 8.03
CA THR A 60 2.28 -7.67 9.17
C THR A 60 0.81 -7.58 8.77
N PHE A 61 -0.08 -8.05 9.64
CA PHE A 61 -1.52 -8.07 9.43
C PHE A 61 -2.22 -7.26 10.51
N ASN A 62 -3.13 -6.39 10.08
CA ASN A 62 -3.95 -5.60 11.00
C ASN A 62 -5.40 -6.08 10.93
N PHE A 63 -5.93 -6.57 12.04
CA PHE A 63 -7.33 -6.94 12.18
C PHE A 63 -8.05 -5.90 13.01
N ARG A 64 -9.15 -5.35 12.48
CA ARG A 64 -10.03 -4.45 13.20
C ARG A 64 -11.39 -5.11 13.38
N HIS A 65 -11.81 -5.24 14.63
CA HIS A 65 -13.09 -5.82 15.01
C HIS A 65 -13.89 -4.80 15.81
N THR A 66 -15.10 -4.52 15.34
CA THR A 66 -16.09 -3.72 16.07
C THR A 66 -17.14 -4.65 16.65
N PHE A 67 -17.21 -4.70 17.97
CA PHE A 67 -18.18 -5.52 18.71
C PHE A 67 -19.35 -4.64 19.16
N MET A 68 -20.56 -5.09 18.87
CA MET A 68 -21.82 -4.46 19.30
C MET A 68 -22.67 -5.50 20.05
N PRO A 69 -22.31 -5.86 21.29
CA PRO A 69 -23.08 -6.83 22.07
C PRO A 69 -24.51 -6.35 22.29
N LYS A 70 -25.48 -7.27 22.19
CA LYS A 70 -26.91 -6.98 22.39
C LYS A 70 -27.42 -7.40 23.76
N SER A 71 -26.67 -8.24 24.47
CA SER A 71 -26.99 -8.72 25.82
C SER A 71 -25.78 -8.61 26.74
N ALA A 72 -26.03 -8.59 28.05
CA ALA A 72 -24.98 -8.61 29.07
C ALA A 72 -24.09 -9.88 28.95
N GLU A 73 -24.68 -11.02 28.56
CA GLU A 73 -23.93 -12.25 28.31
C GLU A 73 -22.98 -12.12 27.11
N GLU A 74 -23.42 -11.48 26.03
CA GLU A 74 -22.55 -11.23 24.87
C GLU A 74 -21.44 -10.24 25.21
N ALA A 75 -21.75 -9.19 25.97
CA ALA A 75 -20.76 -8.21 26.42
C ALA A 75 -19.69 -8.86 27.32
N GLN A 76 -20.08 -9.83 28.14
CA GLN A 76 -19.13 -10.64 28.91
C GLN A 76 -18.23 -11.50 28.00
N LYS A 77 -18.78 -12.14 26.97
CA LYS A 77 -17.96 -12.90 25.99
C LYS A 77 -16.95 -12.01 25.28
N VAL A 78 -17.34 -10.80 24.87
CA VAL A 78 -16.42 -9.82 24.26
C VAL A 78 -15.28 -9.47 25.22
N ARG A 79 -15.60 -9.24 26.50
CA ARG A 79 -14.60 -9.00 27.55
C ARG A 79 -13.61 -10.17 27.68
N ASP A 80 -14.11 -11.40 27.63
CA ASP A 80 -13.28 -12.59 27.78
C ASP A 80 -12.36 -12.80 26.56
N ILE A 81 -12.84 -12.52 25.35
CA ILE A 81 -12.00 -12.49 24.13
C ILE A 81 -10.86 -11.48 24.27
N ILE A 82 -11.18 -10.25 24.73
CA ILE A 82 -10.17 -9.20 24.93
C ILE A 82 -9.13 -9.62 25.96
N LYS A 83 -9.56 -10.24 27.06
CA LYS A 83 -8.66 -10.76 28.09
C LYS A 83 -7.75 -11.86 27.56
N MET A 84 -8.27 -12.78 26.75
CA MET A 84 -7.50 -13.87 26.16
C MET A 84 -6.34 -13.32 25.32
N PHE A 85 -6.60 -12.38 24.41
CA PHE A 85 -5.53 -11.77 23.61
C PHE A 85 -4.52 -11.01 24.48
N LYS A 86 -5.00 -10.22 25.44
CA LYS A 86 -4.12 -9.51 26.39
C LYS A 86 -3.25 -10.45 27.21
N PHE A 87 -3.77 -11.60 27.61
CA PHE A 87 -3.02 -12.59 28.37
C PHE A 87 -1.91 -13.21 27.51
N HIS A 88 -2.26 -13.70 26.32
CA HIS A 88 -1.34 -14.43 25.45
C HIS A 88 -0.28 -13.57 24.75
N MET A 89 -0.50 -12.26 24.66
CA MET A 89 0.49 -11.34 24.05
C MET A 89 1.62 -10.94 25.00
N HIS A 90 1.45 -11.10 26.32
CA HIS A 90 2.46 -10.70 27.30
C HIS A 90 3.34 -11.90 27.69
N PRO A 91 4.63 -11.66 27.99
CA PRO A 91 5.54 -12.71 28.44
C PRO A 91 5.20 -13.17 29.87
N GLU A 92 5.53 -14.42 30.19
CA GLU A 92 5.45 -14.95 31.55
C GLU A 92 6.78 -14.72 32.30
N LEU A 93 6.71 -14.47 33.60
CA LEU A 93 7.91 -14.29 34.43
C LEU A 93 8.36 -15.63 35.01
N VAL A 94 9.58 -16.06 34.69
CA VAL A 94 10.13 -17.35 35.14
C VAL A 94 11.04 -17.13 36.35
N GLY A 95 10.69 -17.81 37.46
CA GLY A 95 11.47 -17.84 38.69
C GLY A 95 11.08 -16.75 39.69
N GLY A 96 11.11 -17.07 40.99
CA GLY A 96 10.67 -16.19 42.07
C GLY A 96 11.49 -14.89 42.25
N LEU A 97 12.59 -14.73 41.50
CA LEU A 97 13.43 -13.54 41.48
C LEU A 97 13.15 -12.59 40.30
N GLY A 98 12.29 -12.98 39.35
CA GLY A 98 11.84 -12.11 38.26
C GLY A 98 12.91 -11.70 37.25
N LEU A 99 13.94 -12.52 37.06
CA LEU A 99 15.09 -12.17 36.21
C LEU A 99 14.93 -12.59 34.74
N MET A 100 14.01 -13.50 34.42
CA MET A 100 13.83 -14.07 33.09
C MET A 100 12.38 -14.00 32.65
N PHE A 101 12.17 -13.63 31.39
CA PHE A 101 10.87 -13.69 30.73
C PHE A 101 10.82 -14.89 29.79
N LEU A 102 9.70 -15.62 29.82
CA LEU A 102 9.31 -16.56 28.79
C LEU A 102 8.64 -15.80 27.65
N TYR A 103 8.93 -16.18 26.41
CA TYR A 103 8.33 -15.57 25.24
C TYR A 103 6.79 -15.67 25.28
N PRO A 104 6.08 -14.68 24.69
CA PRO A 104 4.64 -14.72 24.59
C PRO A 104 4.16 -15.89 23.70
N SER A 105 2.85 -16.14 23.71
CA SER A 105 2.26 -17.23 22.93
C SER A 105 2.29 -16.93 21.43
N GLU A 106 2.43 -18.00 20.63
CA GLU A 106 2.31 -17.96 19.18
C GLU A 106 0.84 -18.14 18.77
N PHE A 107 0.45 -17.51 17.65
CA PHE A 107 -0.90 -17.53 17.10
C PHE A 107 -0.91 -18.13 15.70
N GLU A 108 -1.89 -19.01 15.44
CA GLU A 108 -2.21 -19.54 14.12
C GLU A 108 -3.57 -19.00 13.68
N ILE A 109 -3.59 -18.17 12.63
CA ILE A 109 -4.79 -17.50 12.14
C ILE A 109 -5.23 -18.14 10.83
N LYS A 110 -6.46 -18.67 10.81
CA LYS A 110 -7.07 -19.28 9.62
C LYS A 110 -8.40 -18.64 9.30
N TYR A 111 -8.63 -18.37 8.02
CA TYR A 111 -9.94 -17.97 7.53
C TYR A 111 -10.84 -19.20 7.45
N MET A 112 -11.96 -19.17 8.17
CA MET A 112 -12.91 -20.28 8.22
C MET A 112 -14.21 -19.91 7.50
N TYR A 113 -14.77 -20.84 6.75
CA TYR A 113 -16.10 -20.74 6.15
C TYR A 113 -16.87 -22.04 6.34
N ARG A 114 -18.03 -21.97 7.01
CA ARG A 114 -18.91 -23.14 7.29
C ARG A 114 -18.21 -24.33 7.97
N GLY A 115 -17.15 -24.07 8.75
CA GLY A 115 -16.39 -25.10 9.48
C GLY A 115 -15.18 -25.65 8.74
N GLU A 116 -14.96 -25.25 7.48
CA GLU A 116 -13.77 -25.61 6.71
C GLU A 116 -12.87 -24.38 6.49
N GLU A 117 -11.58 -24.63 6.22
CA GLU A 117 -10.62 -23.57 5.90
C GLU A 117 -10.93 -22.98 4.52
N ASN A 118 -11.02 -21.66 4.45
CA ASN A 118 -11.35 -20.94 3.23
C ASN A 118 -10.09 -20.75 2.37
N THR A 119 -10.05 -21.44 1.24
CA THR A 119 -8.92 -21.45 0.30
C THR A 119 -8.86 -20.24 -0.63
N TYR A 120 -9.88 -19.36 -0.63
CA TYR A 120 -9.86 -18.13 -1.44
C TYR A 120 -8.98 -17.04 -0.83
N PHE A 121 -8.65 -17.13 0.46
CA PHE A 121 -7.80 -16.20 1.14
C PHE A 121 -6.38 -16.77 1.30
N ASN A 122 -5.39 -15.88 1.29
CA ASN A 122 -4.01 -16.24 1.58
C ASN A 122 -3.91 -16.77 3.01
N LYS A 123 -3.10 -17.80 3.21
CA LYS A 123 -2.82 -18.34 4.53
C LYS A 123 -1.87 -17.42 5.28
N ILE A 124 -2.03 -17.38 6.59
CA ILE A 124 -1.14 -16.63 7.48
C ILE A 124 -0.27 -17.66 8.18
N SER A 125 1.04 -17.47 8.13
CA SER A 125 1.97 -18.34 8.87
C SER A 125 1.89 -18.05 10.36
N THR A 126 2.58 -18.84 11.18
CA THR A 126 2.65 -18.61 12.63
C THR A 126 3.10 -17.18 12.92
N CYS A 127 2.32 -16.50 13.76
CA CYS A 127 2.49 -15.08 14.02
C CYS A 127 2.41 -14.76 15.51
N VAL A 128 2.93 -13.58 15.88
CA VAL A 128 2.86 -13.03 17.24
C VAL A 128 2.05 -11.74 17.23
N LEU A 129 1.34 -11.45 18.32
CA LEU A 129 0.63 -10.19 18.48
C LEU A 129 1.62 -9.10 18.94
N GLU A 130 1.92 -8.14 18.05
CA GLU A 130 2.82 -7.03 18.36
C GLU A 130 2.11 -5.92 19.16
N ASP A 131 0.87 -5.61 18.77
CA ASP A 131 0.12 -4.49 19.35
C ASP A 131 -1.39 -4.79 19.41
N MET A 132 -2.02 -4.29 20.47
CA MET A 132 -3.44 -4.42 20.73
C MET A 132 -4.01 -3.13 21.31
N ASN A 133 -4.88 -2.47 20.56
CA ASN A 133 -5.64 -1.31 21.00
C ASN A 133 -7.12 -1.67 21.23
N VAL A 134 -7.68 -1.23 22.34
CA VAL A 134 -9.10 -1.44 22.69
C VAL A 134 -9.70 -0.10 23.07
N GLU A 135 -10.66 0.33 22.27
CA GLU A 135 -11.45 1.53 22.46
C GLU A 135 -12.85 1.13 22.91
N TYR A 136 -13.29 1.68 24.04
CA TYR A 136 -14.61 1.43 24.60
C TYR A 136 -15.54 2.59 24.26
N GLY A 137 -16.69 2.26 23.69
CA GLY A 137 -17.63 3.23 23.17
C GLY A 137 -17.37 3.61 21.71
N GLY A 138 -18.38 4.23 21.11
CA GLY A 138 -18.30 4.88 19.81
C GLY A 138 -18.50 6.38 19.96
N ASP A 139 -19.41 6.95 19.16
CA ASP A 139 -19.71 8.39 19.17
C ASP A 139 -20.42 8.84 20.47
N ILE A 140 -21.15 7.93 21.11
CA ILE A 140 -21.82 8.16 22.39
C ILE A 140 -21.34 7.12 23.39
N PHE A 141 -20.91 7.58 24.57
CA PHE A 141 -20.61 6.69 25.69
C PHE A 141 -21.90 6.14 26.27
N ALA A 142 -22.14 4.84 26.05
CA ALA A 142 -23.28 4.12 26.58
C ALA A 142 -22.81 2.79 27.19
N SER A 143 -23.44 2.42 28.30
CA SER A 143 -23.19 1.18 29.01
C SER A 143 -24.49 0.48 29.36
N PHE A 144 -24.43 -0.84 29.49
CA PHE A 144 -25.48 -1.62 30.14
C PHE A 144 -25.67 -1.19 31.61
N GLU A 145 -26.76 -1.63 32.25
CA GLU A 145 -27.03 -1.34 33.67
C GLU A 145 -25.85 -1.75 34.58
N ASP A 146 -25.15 -2.83 34.21
CA ASP A 146 -23.97 -3.34 34.92
C ASP A 146 -22.66 -2.59 34.58
N GLY A 147 -22.71 -1.50 33.81
CA GLY A 147 -21.55 -0.70 33.43
C GLY A 147 -20.69 -1.30 32.31
N GLN A 148 -21.15 -2.36 31.65
CA GLN A 148 -20.44 -2.94 30.49
C GLN A 148 -20.65 -2.06 29.25
N PRO A 149 -19.62 -1.85 28.40
CA PRO A 149 -19.77 -1.03 27.20
C PRO A 149 -20.66 -1.72 26.16
N VAL A 150 -21.51 -0.93 25.48
CA VAL A 150 -22.38 -1.43 24.38
C VAL A 150 -21.66 -1.49 23.03
N GLU A 151 -20.50 -0.85 22.93
CA GLU A 151 -19.65 -0.85 21.74
C GLU A 151 -18.19 -0.98 22.14
N VAL A 152 -17.45 -1.86 21.47
CA VAL A 152 -16.01 -2.02 21.69
C VAL A 152 -15.30 -2.17 20.35
N ASN A 153 -14.34 -1.28 20.09
CA ASN A 153 -13.52 -1.28 18.89
C ASN A 153 -12.13 -1.83 19.25
N MET A 154 -11.77 -2.97 18.66
CA MET A 154 -10.52 -3.67 18.90
C MET A 154 -9.67 -3.67 17.64
N SER A 155 -8.43 -3.20 17.75
CA SER A 155 -7.42 -3.27 16.67
C SER A 155 -6.26 -4.15 17.13
N LEU A 156 -5.95 -5.17 16.35
CA LEU A 156 -4.89 -6.15 16.59
C LEU A 156 -3.87 -6.08 15.45
N ARG A 157 -2.59 -6.08 15.78
CA ARG A 157 -1.49 -6.12 14.81
C ARG A 157 -0.65 -7.36 15.03
N PHE A 158 -0.67 -8.27 14.05
CA PHE A 158 0.14 -9.49 14.06
C PHE A 158 1.32 -9.37 13.12
N LYS A 159 2.41 -10.03 13.48
CA LYS A 159 3.59 -10.17 12.62
C LYS A 159 3.99 -11.62 12.51
N GLU A 160 4.25 -12.07 11.29
CA GLU A 160 4.71 -13.43 11.04
C GLU A 160 6.13 -13.64 11.58
N LEU A 161 6.41 -14.87 12.02
CA LEU A 161 7.73 -15.29 12.49
C LEU A 161 8.63 -15.82 11.36
N GLU A 162 8.07 -16.08 10.19
CA GLU A 162 8.76 -16.65 9.04
C GLU A 162 8.75 -15.71 7.84
N VAL A 163 9.87 -15.68 7.12
CA VAL A 163 9.98 -14.97 5.84
C VAL A 163 9.38 -15.83 4.74
N LEU A 164 8.49 -15.27 3.93
CA LEU A 164 7.91 -16.00 2.81
C LEU A 164 8.88 -16.14 1.64
N THR A 165 9.14 -17.38 1.27
CA THR A 165 9.84 -17.74 0.04
C THR A 165 8.85 -18.14 -1.06
N LYS A 166 9.33 -18.30 -2.29
CA LYS A 166 8.47 -18.68 -3.43
C LYS A 166 7.77 -20.02 -3.22
N GLU A 167 8.43 -20.95 -2.52
CA GLU A 167 7.89 -22.25 -2.17
C GLU A 167 6.67 -22.11 -1.24
N ARG A 168 6.77 -21.26 -0.21
CA ARG A 168 5.64 -20.97 0.69
C ARG A 168 4.49 -20.26 -0.02
N ILE A 169 4.78 -19.35 -0.95
CA ILE A 169 3.73 -18.73 -1.78
C ILE A 169 3.01 -19.77 -2.64
N ALA A 170 3.73 -20.76 -3.18
CA ALA A 170 3.13 -21.84 -3.96
C ALA A 170 2.20 -22.75 -3.11
N GLU A 171 2.45 -22.84 -1.81
CA GLU A 171 1.59 -23.54 -0.83
C GLU A 171 0.36 -22.71 -0.40
N GLY A 172 0.29 -21.44 -0.80
CA GLY A 172 -0.84 -20.54 -0.57
C GLY A 172 -0.71 -19.60 0.63
N PHE A 173 0.50 -19.41 1.17
CA PHE A 173 0.79 -18.40 2.20
C PHE A 173 0.88 -16.99 1.62
#